data_AF-A0A5C7UXL8-F1
#
_entry.id   AF-A0A5C7UXL8-F1
#
_cell.length_a   1.000
_cell.length_b   1.000
_cell.length_c   1.000
_cell.angle_alpha   90.00
_cell.angle_beta   90.00
_cell.angle_gamma   90.00
#
_symmetry.space_group_name_H-M   'P 1'
#
loop_
_entity.id
_entity.type
_entity.pdbx_description
1 polymer ?
#
loop_
_entity_poly.entity_id
_entity_poly.type
_entity_poly.pdbx_seq_one_letter_code
_entity_poly.pdbx_strand_id
1 'polypeptide(L)'
;MATPRSWFTPALRRRTAWAVAACALLPWMLGEFVKGFYTPGLSADPERTQLLIDYLVIGSVLFGLSMVATWLVGCWVVAVMKGPTRHGDPFPGDTPR
;
A
#
# COMPACT_ATOMS: atom_id res chain seq x y z
N MET A 1 -5.42 32.40 -4.81
CA MET A 1 -4.36 31.46 -4.39
C MET A 1 -4.65 30.11 -5.02
N ALA A 2 -3.82 29.67 -5.96
CA ALA A 2 -4.00 28.38 -6.62
C ALA A 2 -3.55 27.27 -5.66
N THR A 3 -4.50 26.48 -5.14
CA THR A 3 -4.21 25.28 -4.36
C THR A 3 -3.47 24.28 -5.26
N PRO A 4 -2.35 23.69 -4.79
CA PRO A 4 -1.61 22.73 -5.59
C PRO A 4 -2.53 21.56 -5.97
N ARG A 5 -2.67 21.30 -7.27
CA ARG A 5 -3.44 20.19 -7.83
C ARG A 5 -2.76 18.88 -7.45
N SER A 6 -3.07 18.33 -6.29
CA SER A 6 -2.67 16.96 -5.95
C SER A 6 -3.54 16.00 -6.77
N TRP A 7 -2.93 15.32 -7.73
CA TRP A 7 -3.59 14.25 -8.50
C TRP A 7 -4.18 13.15 -7.61
N PHE A 8 -3.64 12.99 -6.39
CA PHE A 8 -4.12 12.05 -5.40
C PHE A 8 -4.92 12.77 -4.30
N THR A 9 -6.14 12.29 -4.05
CA THR A 9 -6.98 12.79 -2.96
C THR A 9 -6.35 12.45 -1.60
N PRO A 10 -6.60 13.23 -0.54
CA PRO A 10 -6.09 12.94 0.80
C PRO A 10 -6.55 11.56 1.33
N ALA A 11 -7.76 11.13 0.95
CA ALA A 11 -8.27 9.80 1.27
C ALA A 11 -7.45 8.69 0.60
N LEU A 12 -7.08 8.87 -0.68
CA LEU A 12 -6.25 7.92 -1.42
C LEU A 12 -4.84 7.83 -0.81
N ARG A 13 -4.22 8.97 -0.48
CA ARG A 13 -2.92 9.03 0.19
C ARG A 13 -2.90 8.28 1.53
N ARG A 14 -3.98 8.37 2.31
CA ARG A 14 -4.09 7.67 3.59
C ARG A 14 -4.25 6.16 3.37
N ARG A 15 -5.05 5.74 2.39
CA ARG A 15 -5.23 4.31 2.05
C ARG A 15 -3.95 3.69 1.50
N THR A 16 -3.20 4.41 0.67
CA THR A 16 -1.92 3.93 0.13
C THR A 16 -0.87 3.79 1.23
N ALA A 17 -0.80 4.73 2.18
CA ALA A 17 0.08 4.62 3.33
C ALA A 17 -0.24 3.36 4.17
N TRP A 18 -1.52 3.09 4.42
CA TRP A 18 -1.95 1.86 5.09
C TRP A 18 -1.65 0.60 4.30
N ALA A 19 -1.85 0.62 2.97
CA ALA A 19 -1.54 -0.52 2.11
C ALA A 19 -0.04 -0.83 2.09
N VAL A 20 0.82 0.19 1.98
CA VAL A 20 2.28 0.03 2.06
C VAL A 20 2.70 -0.51 3.42
N ALA A 21 2.16 0.05 4.51
CA ALA A 21 2.43 -0.43 5.85
C ALA A 21 1.99 -1.89 6.02
N ALA A 22 0.80 -2.27 5.54
CA ALA A 22 0.31 -3.65 5.58
C ALA A 22 1.19 -4.60 4.77
N CYS A 23 1.60 -4.24 3.56
CA CYS A 23 2.47 -5.06 2.72
C CYS A 23 3.86 -5.27 3.32
N ALA A 24 4.38 -4.33 4.10
CA ALA A 24 5.67 -4.48 4.78
C ALA A 24 5.54 -5.23 6.13
N LEU A 25 4.54 -4.88 6.93
CA LEU A 25 4.39 -5.38 8.30
C LEU A 25 3.82 -6.80 8.35
N LEU A 26 2.86 -7.15 7.47
CA LEU A 26 2.24 -8.48 7.51
C LEU A 26 3.24 -9.60 7.22
N PRO A 27 4.05 -9.54 6.14
CA PRO A 27 5.03 -10.60 5.88
C PRO A 27 6.12 -10.65 6.94
N TRP A 28 6.54 -9.49 7.46
CA TRP A 28 7.53 -9.43 8.52
C TRP A 28 7.04 -10.12 9.80
N MET A 29 5.84 -9.77 10.27
CA MET A 29 5.23 -10.40 11.45
C MET A 29 5.04 -11.90 11.25
N LEU A 30 4.63 -12.32 10.05
CA LEU A 30 4.46 -13.74 9.72
C LEU A 30 5.81 -14.48 9.72
N GLY A 31 6.86 -13.87 9.18
CA GLY A 31 8.22 -14.42 9.18
C GLY A 31 8.77 -14.63 10.59
N GLU A 32 8.67 -13.63 11.45
CA GLU A 32 9.10 -13.72 12.85
C GLU A 32 8.28 -14.74 13.64
N PHE A 33 6.96 -14.80 13.40
CA PHE A 33 6.09 -15.79 14.02
C PHE A 33 6.50 -17.22 13.62
N VAL A 34 6.73 -17.47 12.32
CA VAL A 34 7.13 -18.79 11.82
C VAL A 34 8.50 -19.19 12.34
N LYS A 35 9.46 -18.27 12.42
CA LYS A 35 10.78 -18.53 13.01
C LYS A 35 10.68 -18.98 14.47
N GLY A 36 9.72 -18.45 15.23
CA GLY A 36 9.47 -18.86 16.62
C GLY A 36 9.10 -20.34 16.80
N PHE A 37 8.64 -21.04 15.75
CA PHE A 37 8.33 -22.47 15.81
C PHE A 37 9.53 -23.36 15.45
N TYR A 38 10.62 -22.80 14.93
CA TYR A 38 11.82 -23.56 14.57
C TYR A 38 12.84 -23.49 15.71
N THR A 39 12.76 -24.44 16.64
CA THR A 39 13.71 -24.57 17.75
C THR A 39 15.04 -25.17 17.27
N PRO A 40 16.20 -24.51 17.49
CA PRO A 40 17.50 -25.09 17.17
C PRO A 40 17.71 -26.36 18.01
N GLY A 41 17.85 -27.51 17.34
CA GLY A 41 18.05 -28.82 17.97
C GLY A 41 17.00 -29.90 17.63
N LEU A 42 15.86 -29.54 17.04
CA LEU A 42 14.82 -30.51 16.60
C LEU A 42 14.77 -30.68 15.07
N SER A 43 15.26 -29.69 14.31
CA SER A 43 15.30 -29.70 12.84
C SER A 43 16.69 -30.06 12.32
N ALA A 44 16.74 -30.83 11.23
CA ALA A 44 17.98 -31.34 10.64
C ALA A 44 18.89 -30.23 10.07
N ASP A 45 18.31 -29.14 9.54
CA ASP A 45 19.02 -27.99 8.95
C ASP A 45 18.31 -26.65 9.27
N PRO A 46 18.40 -26.14 10.51
CA PRO A 46 17.68 -24.93 10.94
C PRO A 46 18.09 -23.67 10.16
N GLU A 47 19.37 -23.55 9.79
CA GLU A 47 19.88 -22.38 9.07
C GLU A 47 19.29 -22.25 7.67
N ARG A 48 19.16 -23.37 6.94
CA ARG A 48 18.60 -23.38 5.59
C ARG A 48 17.13 -22.98 5.58
N THR A 49 16.36 -23.49 6.55
CA THR A 49 14.94 -23.16 6.69
C THR A 49 14.74 -21.68 7.05
N GLN A 50 15.59 -21.14 7.92
CA GLN A 50 15.55 -19.72 8.29
C GLN A 50 15.81 -18.81 7.08
N LEU A 51 16.82 -19.12 6.26
CA LEU A 51 17.11 -18.38 5.03
C LEU A 51 15.96 -18.46 4.02
N LEU A 52 15.31 -19.62 3.89
CA LEU A 52 14.17 -19.79 2.99
C LEU A 52 12.96 -18.96 3.42
N ILE A 53 12.70 -18.87 4.74
CA ILE A 53 11.67 -17.98 5.29
C ILE A 53 12.01 -16.53 4.95
N ASP A 54 13.26 -16.10 5.14
CA ASP A 54 13.68 -14.73 4.83
C ASP A 54 13.49 -14.38 3.34
N TYR A 55 13.83 -15.29 2.42
CA TYR A 55 13.58 -15.08 0.98
C TYR A 55 12.08 -14.94 0.66
N LEU A 56 11.22 -15.75 1.29
CA LEU A 56 9.78 -15.65 1.11
C LEU A 56 9.21 -14.34 1.66
N VAL A 57 9.69 -13.89 2.81
CA VAL A 57 9.30 -12.61 3.41
C VAL A 57 9.69 -11.45 2.50
N ILE A 58 10.94 -11.40 2.04
CA ILE A 58 11.40 -10.34 1.13
C ILE A 58 10.62 -10.37 -0.19
N GLY A 59 10.44 -11.56 -0.77
CA GLY A 59 9.71 -11.73 -2.03
C GLY A 59 8.25 -11.27 -1.93
N SER A 60 7.55 -11.62 -0.86
CA SER A 60 6.16 -11.21 -0.63
C SER A 60 6.01 -9.72 -0.36
N VAL A 61 6.94 -9.08 0.35
CA VAL A 61 6.97 -7.62 0.54
C VAL A 61 7.12 -6.92 -0.81
N LEU A 62 8.11 -7.32 -1.62
CA LEU A 62 8.34 -6.73 -2.94
C LEU A 62 7.14 -6.92 -3.86
N PHE A 63 6.55 -8.11 -3.87
CA PHE A 63 5.35 -8.40 -4.64
C PHE A 63 4.17 -7.52 -4.21
N GLY A 64 3.91 -7.40 -2.90
CA GLY A 64 2.87 -6.53 -2.36
C GLY A 64 3.06 -5.07 -2.74
N LEU A 65 4.29 -4.56 -2.61
CA LEU A 65 4.65 -3.19 -3.03
C LEU A 65 4.42 -2.97 -4.52
N SER A 66 4.75 -3.95 -5.37
CA SER A 66 4.52 -3.86 -6.81
C SER A 66 3.02 -3.72 -7.14
N MET A 67 2.14 -4.42 -6.42
CA MET A 67 0.69 -4.32 -6.59
C MET A 67 0.13 -2.97 -6.14
N VAL A 68 0.66 -2.41 -5.05
CA VAL A 68 0.27 -1.05 -4.64
C VAL A 68 0.74 -0.02 -5.68
N ALA A 69 1.93 -0.20 -6.25
CA ALA A 69 2.45 0.67 -7.30
C ALA A 69 1.58 0.60 -8.57
N THR A 70 1.20 -0.60 -9.04
CA THR A 70 0.32 -0.73 -10.22
C THR A 70 -1.06 -0.12 -9.98
N TRP A 71 -1.61 -0.27 -8.78
CA TRP A 71 -2.87 0.36 -8.40
C TRP A 71 -2.79 1.90 -8.38
N LEU A 72 -1.70 2.45 -7.86
CA LEU A 72 -1.42 3.90 -7.88
C LEU A 72 -1.32 4.45 -9.31
N VAL A 73 -0.64 3.73 -10.20
CA VAL A 73 -0.56 4.08 -11.62
C VAL A 73 -1.96 4.08 -12.25
N GLY A 74 -2.79 3.08 -11.97
CA GLY A 74 -4.18 3.04 -12.45
C GLY A 74 -5.00 4.24 -11.97
N CYS A 75 -4.89 4.59 -10.69
CA CYS A 75 -5.55 5.76 -10.12
C CYS A 75 -5.07 7.06 -10.78
N TRP A 76 -3.77 7.17 -11.05
CA TRP A 76 -3.19 8.32 -11.75
C TRP A 76 -3.73 8.45 -13.18
N VAL A 77 -3.78 7.36 -13.94
CA VAL A 77 -4.34 7.35 -15.31
C VAL A 77 -5.79 7.82 -15.30
N VAL A 78 -6.62 7.34 -14.37
CA VAL A 78 -8.02 7.77 -14.24
C VAL A 78 -8.12 9.26 -13.90
N ALA A 79 -7.24 9.77 -13.02
CA ALA A 79 -7.20 11.19 -12.67
C ALA A 79 -6.83 12.07 -13.88
N VAL A 80 -5.88 11.62 -14.70
CA VAL A 80 -5.49 12.29 -15.95
C VAL A 80 -6.66 12.30 -16.94
N MET A 81 -7.35 11.17 -17.12
CA MET A 81 -8.46 11.06 -18.07
C MET A 81 -9.70 11.89 -17.66
N LYS A 82 -10.03 11.94 -16.37
CA LYS A 82 -11.19 12.71 -15.88
C LYS A 82 -10.94 14.23 -15.82
N GLY A 83 -9.68 14.65 -15.82
CA GLY A 83 -9.33 16.07 -15.71
C GLY A 83 -9.68 16.68 -14.34
N PRO A 84 -9.46 18.00 -14.17
CA PRO A 84 -9.67 18.69 -12.90
C PRO A 84 -11.16 18.78 -12.56
N THR A 85 -11.51 18.47 -11.30
CA THR A 85 -12.86 18.71 -10.76
C THR A 85 -13.22 20.19 -10.93
N ARG A 86 -14.20 20.47 -11.80
CA ARG A 86 -14.83 21.79 -11.87
C ARG A 86 -15.97 21.80 -10.87
N HIS A 87 -15.85 22.62 -9.83
CA HIS A 87 -17.02 23.00 -9.05
C HIS A 87 -17.83 23.98 -9.90
N GLY A 88 -19.10 23.64 -10.15
CA GLY A 88 -20.04 24.55 -10.78
C GLY A 88 -20.16 25.81 -9.94
N ASP A 89 -20.46 26.92 -10.62
CA ASP A 89 -20.90 28.12 -9.96
C ASP A 89 -22.18 27.86 -9.14
N PRO A 90 -22.37 28.55 -8.01
CA PRO A 90 -23.59 28.44 -7.24
C PRO A 90 -24.79 28.82 -8.12
N PHE A 91 -25.84 27.99 -8.09
CA PHE A 91 -27.05 28.25 -8.86
C PHE A 91 -27.71 29.55 -8.36
N PRO A 92 -28.16 30.45 -9.25
CA PRO A 92 -28.82 31.68 -8.84
C PRO A 92 -30.06 31.37 -7.99
N GLY A 93 -30.04 31.76 -6.71
CA GLY A 93 -31.15 31.56 -5.77
C GLY A 93 -30.93 30.48 -4.70
N ASP A 94 -29.77 29.85 -4.64
CA ASP A 94 -29.43 28.92 -3.55
C ASP A 94 -29.15 29.70 -2.25
N THR A 95 -30.18 29.90 -1.43
CA THR A 95 -30.01 30.38 -0.05
C THR A 95 -29.58 29.21 0.82
N PRO A 96 -28.42 29.27 1.51
CA PRO A 96 -28.03 28.23 2.45
C PRO A 96 -29.07 28.19 3.58
N ARG A 97 -29.79 27.06 3.69
CA ARG A 97 -30.64 26.74 4.83
C ARG A 97 -29.83 26.05 5.91
#